data_AF-A0A2G9HFC3-F1
#
_entry.id   AF-A0A2G9HFC3-F1
#
_cell.length_a   1.000
_cell.length_b   1.000
_cell.length_c   1.000
_cell.angle_alpha   90.00
_cell.angle_beta   90.00
_cell.angle_gamma   90.00
#
_symmetry.space_group_name_H-M   'P 1'
#
loop_
_entity.id
_entity.type
_entity.pdbx_description
1 polymer ?
#
loop_
_entity_poly.entity_id
_entity_poly.type
_entity_poly.pdbx_seq_one_letter_code
_entity_poly.pdbx_strand_id
1 'polypeptide(L)'
;MEIHKKFPDPILLLFVVLATSQYSCQAQNSPQDCVDAHNTTRAEVQVCPITWDENAAAFAQTLQKKLPHPILLLFVVPETSQYSCQAQSSSQDYVDAHNAARAQVGVGPIAWNETVAAFAQSYVNSRLGDCNLVHSGNKQYGENLAKGSGDFTGQAAVNLWVAEKSNYDYNSNSCVGGECLHYTQVVWNNSVRLGCARAQCNNGWWFISCNYDPPGNHFGKSPY
;
A
#
# COMPACT_ATOMS: atom_id res chain seq x y z
N MET A 1 -41.60 -33.48 41.95
CA MET A 1 -42.31 -32.36 41.27
C MET A 1 -41.27 -31.29 41.02
N GLU A 2 -40.51 -31.44 39.94
CA GLU A 2 -40.62 -30.62 38.70
C GLU A 2 -40.17 -29.18 38.96
N ILE A 3 -38.98 -28.72 38.55
CA ILE A 3 -38.48 -28.45 37.18
C ILE A 3 -39.51 -27.69 36.31
N HIS A 4 -39.28 -26.39 36.07
CA HIS A 4 -39.05 -25.83 34.72
C HIS A 4 -39.02 -24.28 34.67
N LYS A 5 -37.84 -23.75 34.29
CA LYS A 5 -37.56 -22.80 33.18
C LYS A 5 -38.35 -21.47 33.06
N LYS A 6 -37.63 -20.33 33.02
CA LYS A 6 -37.38 -19.52 31.78
C LYS A 6 -36.50 -18.27 32.04
N PHE A 7 -35.36 -18.19 31.35
CA PHE A 7 -34.72 -16.96 30.82
C PHE A 7 -35.38 -16.62 29.45
N PRO A 8 -35.26 -15.43 28.81
CA PRO A 8 -34.10 -14.50 28.87
C PRO A 8 -34.41 -12.98 28.85
N ASP A 9 -33.40 -12.14 29.15
CA ASP A 9 -33.36 -10.73 28.72
C ASP A 9 -32.21 -10.52 27.70
N PRO A 10 -32.48 -9.95 26.51
CA PRO A 10 -31.57 -9.91 25.35
C PRO A 10 -30.54 -8.76 25.34
N ILE A 11 -30.43 -7.99 26.42
CA ILE A 11 -29.74 -6.68 26.41
C ILE A 11 -28.21 -6.80 26.50
N LEU A 12 -27.68 -7.92 27.03
CA LEU A 12 -26.24 -8.09 27.23
C LEU A 12 -25.48 -8.52 25.96
N LEU A 13 -26.18 -9.11 24.97
CA LEU A 13 -25.53 -9.55 23.72
C LEU A 13 -25.21 -8.39 22.76
N LEU A 14 -25.88 -7.24 22.89
CA LEU A 14 -25.72 -6.14 21.94
C LEU A 14 -24.42 -5.35 22.16
N PHE A 15 -23.89 -5.31 23.38
CA PHE A 15 -22.65 -4.59 23.67
C PHE A 15 -21.38 -5.34 23.22
N VAL A 16 -21.45 -6.66 23.09
CA VAL A 16 -20.29 -7.48 22.67
C VAL A 16 -20.12 -7.47 21.14
N VAL A 17 -21.20 -7.30 20.38
CA VAL A 17 -21.16 -7.30 18.91
C VAL A 17 -20.71 -5.95 18.33
N LEU A 18 -20.78 -4.86 19.10
CA LEU A 18 -20.45 -3.51 18.59
C LEU A 18 -18.95 -3.17 18.60
N ALA A 19 -18.08 -4.01 19.16
CA ALA A 19 -16.64 -3.74 19.19
C ALA A 19 -15.84 -4.38 18.03
N THR A 20 -16.48 -5.14 17.12
CA THR A 20 -15.78 -5.89 16.05
C THR A 20 -15.97 -5.31 14.64
N SER A 21 -16.42 -4.07 14.51
CA SER A 21 -16.49 -3.37 13.23
C SER A 21 -15.71 -2.07 13.32
N GLN A 22 -14.75 -1.89 12.41
CA GLN A 22 -13.93 -0.68 12.23
C GLN A 22 -12.66 -0.57 13.08
N TYR A 23 -11.74 -1.51 12.88
CA TYR A 23 -10.33 -1.14 12.81
C TYR A 23 -9.86 -1.43 11.39
N SER A 24 -10.16 -0.50 10.49
CA SER A 24 -9.32 -0.31 9.32
C SER A 24 -7.92 -0.04 9.85
N CYS A 25 -6.88 -0.76 9.39
CA CYS A 25 -5.49 -0.35 9.58
C CYS A 25 -5.32 1.02 8.92
N GLN A 26 -5.75 2.09 9.58
CA GLN A 26 -5.22 3.41 9.30
C GLN A 26 -3.80 3.36 9.85
N ALA A 27 -2.83 3.46 8.94
CA ALA A 27 -1.45 3.76 9.26
C ALA A 27 -1.42 5.16 9.92
N GLN A 28 -1.85 5.22 11.19
CA GLN A 28 -1.62 6.33 12.07
C GLN A 28 -0.35 5.98 12.81
N ASN A 29 0.71 6.71 12.44
CA ASN A 29 2.07 6.68 12.98
C ASN A 29 3.07 5.85 12.16
N SER A 30 3.95 6.58 11.45
CA SER A 30 5.29 6.17 11.00
C SER A 30 5.41 5.14 9.84
N PRO A 31 6.07 5.51 8.71
CA PRO A 31 6.54 4.58 7.68
C PRO A 31 7.50 3.50 8.18
N GLN A 32 8.09 3.67 9.37
CA GLN A 32 9.13 2.78 9.90
C GLN A 32 8.59 1.41 10.31
N ASP A 33 7.35 1.34 10.77
CA ASP A 33 6.77 0.12 11.36
C ASP A 33 6.50 -0.96 10.29
N CYS A 34 6.36 -0.58 9.01
CA CYS A 34 6.27 -1.52 7.89
C CYS A 34 7.66 -1.95 7.37
N VAL A 35 8.67 -1.08 7.47
CA VAL A 35 10.02 -1.35 6.96
C VAL A 35 10.71 -2.44 7.79
N ASP A 36 10.47 -2.48 9.10
CA ASP A 36 11.04 -3.48 9.98
C ASP A 36 10.53 -4.91 9.67
N ALA A 37 9.36 -5.05 9.05
CA ALA A 37 8.82 -6.34 8.60
C ALA A 37 9.46 -6.87 7.30
N HIS A 38 10.09 -6.01 6.49
CA HIS A 38 10.68 -6.39 5.19
C HIS A 38 12.13 -6.88 5.28
N ASN A 39 12.84 -6.65 6.39
CA ASN A 39 14.27 -6.99 6.50
C ASN A 39 14.52 -8.45 6.95
N THR A 40 13.46 -9.25 7.11
CA THR A 40 13.53 -10.69 7.38
C THR A 40 13.50 -11.48 6.07
N THR A 41 14.59 -12.21 5.79
CA THR A 41 14.89 -12.93 4.54
C THR A 41 14.06 -14.20 4.28
N ARG A 42 12.77 -14.20 4.62
CA ARG A 42 11.89 -15.34 4.32
C ARG A 42 10.51 -14.86 3.91
N ALA A 43 10.05 -15.29 2.74
CA ALA A 43 8.69 -15.14 2.28
C ALA A 43 7.74 -15.94 3.20
N GLU A 44 7.35 -15.35 4.31
CA GLU A 44 6.24 -15.78 5.15
C GLU A 44 5.35 -14.56 5.36
N VAL A 45 4.04 -14.75 5.19
CA VAL A 45 3.02 -13.74 5.47
C VAL A 45 3.15 -13.35 6.94
N GLN A 46 3.86 -12.27 7.24
CA GLN A 46 4.04 -11.84 8.62
C GLN A 46 2.82 -11.04 9.04
N VAL A 47 1.98 -11.69 9.83
CA VAL A 47 0.91 -11.08 10.60
C VAL A 47 1.56 -10.01 11.49
N CYS A 48 1.11 -8.75 11.42
CA CYS A 48 1.52 -7.75 12.41
C CYS A 48 1.14 -8.27 13.80
N PRO A 49 2.08 -8.44 14.73
CA PRO A 49 1.74 -8.85 16.08
C PRO A 49 0.87 -7.76 16.71
N ILE A 50 -0.37 -8.12 17.01
CA ILE A 50 -1.23 -7.35 17.90
C ILE A 50 -0.49 -7.35 19.24
N THR A 51 0.12 -6.23 19.63
CA THR A 51 0.63 -6.11 21.00
C THR A 51 -0.58 -6.08 21.91
N TRP A 52 -0.84 -7.20 22.57
CA TRP A 52 -1.86 -7.29 23.61
C TRP A 52 -1.49 -6.30 24.70
N ASP A 53 -2.38 -5.33 24.99
CA ASP A 53 -2.29 -4.56 26.21
C ASP A 53 -2.31 -5.56 27.38
N GLU A 54 -1.25 -5.58 28.18
CA GLU A 54 -1.08 -6.47 29.35
C GLU A 54 -2.28 -6.37 30.32
N ASN A 55 -3.04 -5.28 30.25
CA ASN A 55 -4.26 -5.05 31.04
C ASN A 55 -5.44 -5.97 30.66
N ALA A 56 -5.54 -6.44 29.41
CA ALA A 56 -6.65 -7.28 28.96
C ALA A 56 -6.56 -8.71 29.53
N ALA A 57 -5.35 -9.27 29.59
CA ALA A 57 -5.09 -10.58 30.17
C ALA A 57 -5.32 -10.59 31.69
N ALA A 58 -4.96 -9.50 32.38
CA ALA A 58 -5.20 -9.33 33.81
C ALA A 58 -6.69 -9.27 34.17
N PHE A 59 -7.53 -8.68 33.30
CA PHE A 59 -8.97 -8.60 33.51
C PHE A 59 -9.66 -9.96 33.35
N ALA A 60 -9.26 -10.75 32.33
CA ALA A 60 -9.78 -12.10 32.11
C ALA A 60 -9.46 -13.06 33.28
N GLN A 61 -8.25 -12.97 33.84
CA GLN A 61 -7.82 -13.80 34.98
C GLN A 61 -8.56 -13.45 36.28
N THR A 62 -9.00 -12.19 36.45
CA THR A 62 -9.71 -11.74 37.64
C THR A 62 -11.16 -12.25 37.67
N LEU A 63 -11.80 -12.38 36.50
CA LEU A 63 -13.17 -12.92 36.37
C LEU A 63 -13.23 -14.43 36.62
N GLN A 64 -12.19 -15.17 36.25
CA GLN A 64 -12.10 -16.62 36.45
C GLN A 64 -12.05 -17.04 37.93
N LYS A 65 -11.54 -16.17 38.82
CA LYS A 65 -11.37 -16.49 40.25
C LYS A 65 -12.63 -16.31 41.11
N LYS A 66 -13.74 -15.79 40.57
CA LYS A 66 -14.96 -15.45 41.35
C LYS A 66 -16.16 -16.39 41.19
N LEU A 67 -16.07 -17.46 40.39
CA LEU A 67 -17.22 -18.34 40.12
C LEU A 67 -16.98 -19.77 40.68
N PRO A 68 -17.87 -20.30 41.53
CA PRO A 68 -17.72 -21.66 42.08
C PRO A 68 -18.36 -22.71 41.14
N HIS A 69 -17.57 -23.70 40.73
CA HIS A 69 -17.93 -25.00 40.12
C HIS A 69 -18.24 -25.07 38.61
N PRO A 70 -18.01 -26.25 37.96
CA PRO A 70 -17.40 -26.34 36.64
C PRO A 70 -18.45 -26.23 35.54
N ILE A 71 -18.64 -25.02 35.03
CA ILE A 71 -19.34 -24.81 33.78
C ILE A 71 -18.33 -25.03 32.66
N LEU A 72 -18.65 -25.99 31.79
CA LEU A 72 -17.99 -26.34 30.55
C LEU A 72 -17.23 -25.14 29.94
N LEU A 73 -15.90 -25.20 29.98
CA LEU A 73 -15.03 -24.25 29.29
C LEU A 73 -15.31 -24.39 27.79
N LEU A 74 -16.21 -23.55 27.27
CA LEU A 74 -16.23 -23.21 25.86
C LEU A 74 -14.88 -22.54 25.57
N PHE A 75 -13.99 -23.29 24.91
CA PHE A 75 -12.81 -22.71 24.31
C PHE A 75 -13.29 -21.64 23.33
N VAL A 76 -13.18 -20.37 23.73
CA VAL A 76 -13.28 -19.23 22.82
C VAL A 76 -12.07 -19.38 21.91
N VAL A 77 -12.27 -20.01 20.75
CA VAL A 77 -11.27 -20.00 19.69
C VAL A 77 -11.17 -18.54 19.28
N PRO A 78 -10.01 -17.87 19.44
CA PRO A 78 -9.87 -16.54 18.87
C PRO A 78 -10.00 -16.71 17.36
N GLU A 79 -11.08 -16.16 16.79
CA GLU A 79 -11.16 -15.95 15.35
C GLU A 79 -9.95 -15.08 14.99
N THR A 80 -8.96 -15.68 14.34
CA THR A 80 -7.83 -14.93 13.79
C THR A 80 -8.38 -14.11 12.64
N SER A 81 -8.83 -12.88 12.90
CA SER A 81 -9.07 -11.91 11.85
C SER A 81 -7.74 -11.66 11.15
N GLN A 82 -7.61 -12.21 9.95
CA GLN A 82 -6.46 -11.98 9.09
C GLN A 82 -6.56 -10.54 8.59
N TYR A 83 -5.86 -9.62 9.24
CA TYR A 83 -5.70 -8.26 8.75
C TYR A 83 -4.58 -8.25 7.71
N SER A 84 -4.96 -8.26 6.43
CA SER A 84 -4.04 -7.99 5.33
C SER A 84 -3.68 -6.50 5.36
N CYS A 85 -2.49 -6.15 5.85
CA CYS A 85 -1.94 -4.84 5.56
C CYS A 85 -1.67 -4.80 4.05
N GLN A 86 -2.36 -3.92 3.32
CA GLN A 86 -2.04 -3.69 1.91
C GLN A 86 -0.73 -2.92 1.81
N ALA A 87 0.38 -3.64 1.99
CA ALA A 87 1.72 -3.08 2.06
C ALA A 87 2.24 -2.55 0.72
N GLN A 88 1.59 -2.85 -0.42
CA GLN A 88 2.05 -2.62 -1.82
C GLN A 88 2.18 -1.14 -2.29
N SER A 89 2.27 -0.19 -1.36
CA SER A 89 2.47 1.22 -1.67
C SER A 89 3.58 1.85 -0.81
N SER A 90 4.45 1.01 -0.23
CA SER A 90 5.69 1.46 0.40
C SER A 90 6.68 1.98 -0.64
N SER A 91 7.70 2.73 -0.22
CA SER A 91 8.79 3.18 -1.09
C SER A 91 9.46 2.03 -1.83
N GLN A 92 9.63 0.89 -1.15
CA GLN A 92 10.28 -0.29 -1.69
C GLN A 92 9.45 -0.95 -2.80
N ASP A 93 8.12 -0.98 -2.70
CA ASP A 93 7.27 -1.56 -3.75
C ASP A 93 7.40 -0.83 -5.08
N TYR A 94 7.50 0.51 -5.04
CA TYR A 94 7.76 1.29 -6.23
C TYR A 94 9.15 0.94 -6.78
N VAL A 95 10.19 0.99 -5.95
CA VAL A 95 11.58 0.75 -6.36
C VAL A 95 11.76 -0.64 -6.95
N ASP A 96 11.21 -1.68 -6.31
CA ASP A 96 11.32 -3.06 -6.76
C ASP A 96 10.62 -3.27 -8.10
N ALA A 97 9.41 -2.73 -8.27
CA ALA A 97 8.70 -2.83 -9.55
C ALA A 97 9.45 -2.12 -10.69
N HIS A 98 10.04 -0.94 -10.42
CA HIS A 98 10.88 -0.24 -11.40
C HIS A 98 12.13 -1.05 -11.73
N ASN A 99 12.83 -1.54 -10.71
CA ASN A 99 14.09 -2.27 -10.88
C ASN A 99 13.89 -3.62 -11.58
N ALA A 100 12.76 -4.28 -11.35
CA ALA A 100 12.38 -5.47 -12.10
C ALA A 100 12.24 -5.16 -13.61
N ALA A 101 11.59 -4.06 -13.98
CA ALA A 101 11.45 -3.65 -15.38
C ALA A 101 12.79 -3.22 -15.99
N ARG A 102 13.61 -2.44 -15.26
CA ARG A 102 14.94 -1.97 -15.69
C ARG A 102 15.90 -3.13 -15.94
N ALA A 103 15.90 -4.13 -15.05
CA ALA A 103 16.73 -5.33 -15.20
C ALA A 103 16.41 -6.14 -16.48
N GLN A 104 15.13 -6.19 -16.90
CA GLN A 104 14.74 -6.89 -18.13
C GLN A 104 15.35 -6.29 -19.40
N VAL A 105 15.80 -5.04 -19.35
CA VAL A 105 16.39 -4.32 -20.48
C VAL A 105 17.85 -3.92 -20.24
N GLY A 106 18.49 -4.47 -19.19
CA GLY A 106 19.90 -4.23 -18.88
C GLY A 106 20.20 -2.84 -18.33
N VAL A 107 19.19 -2.11 -17.85
CA VAL A 107 19.35 -0.79 -17.26
C VAL A 107 19.66 -0.92 -15.76
N GLY A 108 20.61 -0.12 -15.28
CA GLY A 108 21.02 -0.12 -13.86
C GLY A 108 19.89 0.28 -12.91
N PRO A 109 19.94 -0.13 -11.63
CA PRO A 109 18.84 0.11 -10.69
C PRO A 109 18.65 1.60 -10.37
N ILE A 110 17.41 1.98 -10.06
CA ILE A 110 17.02 3.27 -9.50
C ILE A 110 16.87 3.15 -7.98
N ALA A 111 17.20 4.21 -7.24
CA ALA A 111 17.14 4.25 -5.78
C ALA A 111 16.08 5.24 -5.28
N TRP A 112 15.47 4.95 -4.13
CA TRP A 112 14.55 5.88 -3.49
C TRP A 112 15.26 7.16 -3.05
N ASN A 113 14.57 8.29 -3.16
CA ASN A 113 15.06 9.58 -2.70
C ASN A 113 13.95 10.36 -1.99
N GLU A 114 14.17 10.69 -0.72
CA GLU A 114 13.18 11.37 0.11
C GLU A 114 12.83 12.78 -0.37
N THR A 115 13.79 13.51 -0.98
CA THR A 115 13.52 14.85 -1.53
C THR A 115 12.58 14.77 -2.73
N VAL A 116 12.79 13.78 -3.62
CA VAL A 116 11.91 13.54 -4.76
C VAL A 116 10.54 13.05 -4.30
N ALA A 117 10.49 12.19 -3.28
CA ALA A 117 9.24 11.66 -2.71
C ALA A 117 8.42 12.77 -2.01
N ALA A 118 9.08 13.68 -1.31
CA ALA A 118 8.42 14.84 -0.70
C ALA A 118 7.76 15.74 -1.76
N PHE A 119 8.42 15.91 -2.93
CA PHE A 119 7.80 16.62 -4.06
C PHE A 119 6.57 15.86 -4.57
N ALA A 120 6.68 14.55 -4.81
CA ALA A 120 5.57 13.73 -5.25
C ALA A 120 4.38 13.81 -4.27
N GLN A 121 4.65 13.76 -2.96
CA GLN A 121 3.63 13.86 -1.91
C GLN A 121 2.92 15.21 -1.92
N SER A 122 3.68 16.31 -2.03
CA SER A 122 3.11 17.64 -2.19
C SER A 122 2.21 17.72 -3.43
N TYR A 123 2.67 17.11 -4.53
CA TYR A 123 1.93 17.13 -5.79
C TYR A 123 0.61 16.36 -5.71
N VAL A 124 0.60 15.11 -5.24
CA VAL A 124 -0.65 14.34 -5.11
C VAL A 124 -1.66 15.05 -4.21
N ASN A 125 -1.20 15.69 -3.12
CA ASN A 125 -2.06 16.48 -2.23
C ASN A 125 -2.73 17.66 -2.94
N SER A 126 -2.08 18.26 -3.94
CA SER A 126 -2.66 19.35 -4.73
C SER A 126 -3.76 18.90 -5.70
N ARG A 127 -3.84 17.59 -5.98
CA ARG A 127 -4.75 17.00 -6.99
C ARG A 127 -5.98 16.31 -6.39
N LEU A 128 -6.12 16.28 -5.06
CA LEU A 128 -7.22 15.55 -4.41
C LEU A 128 -8.62 16.07 -4.78
N GLY A 129 -8.72 17.36 -5.12
CA GLY A 129 -9.98 18.00 -5.48
C GLY A 129 -10.57 17.53 -6.81
N ASP A 130 -9.74 17.44 -7.87
CA ASP A 130 -10.21 17.12 -9.23
C ASP A 130 -9.80 15.71 -9.71
N CYS A 131 -8.76 15.12 -9.11
CA CYS A 131 -8.19 13.84 -9.49
C CYS A 131 -7.83 13.73 -10.99
N ASN A 132 -7.49 14.84 -11.66
CA ASN A 132 -7.14 14.80 -13.09
C ASN A 132 -5.64 14.54 -13.28
N LEU A 133 -5.30 13.71 -14.28
CA LEU A 133 -3.93 13.39 -14.69
C LEU A 133 -3.34 14.57 -15.48
N VAL A 134 -3.00 15.63 -14.75
CA VAL A 134 -2.32 16.81 -15.27
C VAL A 134 -0.90 16.76 -14.73
N HIS A 135 0.11 16.98 -15.57
CA HIS A 135 1.49 17.04 -15.11
C HIS A 135 1.77 18.28 -14.26
N SER A 136 2.64 18.15 -13.26
CA SER A 136 2.96 19.22 -12.31
C SER A 136 3.59 20.46 -12.95
N GLY A 137 4.11 20.33 -14.18
CA GLY A 137 4.83 21.39 -14.88
C GLY A 137 6.25 21.64 -14.34
N ASN A 138 6.64 20.92 -13.28
CA ASN A 138 8.00 20.95 -12.74
C ASN A 138 9.00 20.51 -13.83
N LYS A 139 10.13 21.21 -13.91
CA LYS A 139 11.19 20.95 -14.90
C LYS A 139 12.42 20.27 -14.32
N GLN A 140 12.49 20.15 -13.00
CA GLN A 140 13.57 19.50 -12.28
C GLN A 140 13.45 17.97 -12.35
N TYR A 141 12.23 17.43 -12.34
CA TYR A 141 11.98 15.99 -12.32
C TYR A 141 11.22 15.51 -13.56
N GLY A 142 11.48 14.26 -13.95
CA GLY A 142 10.55 13.49 -14.78
C GLY A 142 9.31 13.13 -13.97
N GLU A 143 8.23 12.71 -14.63
CA GLU A 143 6.97 12.45 -13.93
C GLU A 143 6.12 11.42 -14.67
N ASN A 144 5.66 10.41 -13.95
CA ASN A 144 4.56 9.54 -14.35
C ASN A 144 3.41 9.72 -13.37
N LEU A 145 2.18 9.75 -13.92
CA LEU A 145 0.96 9.88 -13.15
C LEU A 145 0.06 8.67 -13.41
N ALA A 146 -0.67 8.26 -12.38
CA ALA A 146 -1.69 7.24 -12.52
C ALA A 146 -2.85 7.52 -11.57
N LYS A 147 -4.03 7.03 -11.93
CA LYS A 147 -5.17 7.00 -11.02
C LYS A 147 -5.99 5.74 -11.24
N GLY A 148 -6.67 5.29 -10.19
CA GLY A 148 -7.52 4.12 -10.24
C GLY A 148 -8.47 4.06 -9.05
N SER A 149 -9.56 3.30 -9.20
CA SER A 149 -10.53 3.05 -8.14
C SER A 149 -10.18 1.78 -7.35
N GLY A 150 -10.94 1.51 -6.27
CA GLY A 150 -10.73 0.32 -5.44
C GLY A 150 -9.38 0.35 -4.72
N ASP A 151 -8.69 -0.78 -4.70
CA ASP A 151 -7.40 -0.97 -4.03
C ASP A 151 -6.21 -0.62 -4.94
N PHE A 152 -6.27 0.47 -5.70
CA PHE A 152 -5.23 0.82 -6.67
C PHE A 152 -3.89 1.16 -5.98
N THR A 153 -2.95 0.22 -6.00
CA THR A 153 -1.67 0.27 -5.27
C THR A 153 -0.55 0.98 -6.06
N GLY A 154 0.51 1.34 -5.34
CA GLY A 154 1.75 1.85 -5.94
C GLY A 154 2.34 0.90 -6.96
N GLN A 155 2.47 -0.38 -6.58
CA GLN A 155 2.94 -1.43 -7.49
C GLN A 155 2.03 -1.57 -8.73
N ALA A 156 0.70 -1.48 -8.56
CA ALA A 156 -0.23 -1.54 -9.68
C ALA A 156 -0.04 -0.37 -10.68
N ALA A 157 0.26 0.84 -10.19
CA ALA A 157 0.60 1.97 -11.07
C ALA A 157 1.88 1.72 -11.87
N VAL A 158 2.94 1.20 -11.24
CA VAL A 158 4.19 0.88 -11.96
C VAL A 158 3.93 -0.21 -13.00
N ASN A 159 3.18 -1.25 -12.67
CA ASN A 159 2.84 -2.32 -13.60
C ASN A 159 2.00 -1.81 -14.79
N LEU A 160 1.09 -0.86 -14.55
CA LEU A 160 0.32 -0.19 -15.60
C LEU A 160 1.25 0.53 -16.59
N TRP A 161 2.22 1.30 -16.09
CA TRP A 161 3.20 1.98 -16.94
C TRP A 161 4.13 0.99 -17.66
N VAL A 162 4.55 -0.08 -16.98
CA VAL A 162 5.40 -1.12 -17.58
C VAL A 162 4.68 -1.90 -18.69
N ALA A 163 3.36 -2.07 -18.58
CA ALA A 163 2.56 -2.75 -19.60
C ALA A 163 2.63 -2.04 -20.97
N GLU A 164 2.92 -0.73 -21.00
CA GLU A 164 3.12 0.00 -22.24
C GLU A 164 4.36 -0.45 -23.04
N LYS A 165 5.21 -1.31 -22.47
CA LYS A 165 6.31 -1.97 -23.19
C LYS A 165 5.85 -2.60 -24.51
N SER A 166 4.62 -3.14 -24.57
CA SER A 166 4.07 -3.71 -25.81
C SER A 166 3.92 -2.69 -26.94
N ASN A 167 3.84 -1.40 -26.59
CA ASN A 167 3.66 -0.30 -27.51
C ASN A 167 4.97 0.42 -27.82
N TYR A 168 6.12 0.01 -27.26
CA TYR A 168 7.41 0.64 -27.54
C TYR A 168 8.21 -0.19 -28.54
N ASP A 169 8.54 0.40 -29.69
CA ASP A 169 9.50 -0.17 -30.63
C ASP A 169 10.88 0.42 -30.41
N TYR A 170 11.80 -0.43 -29.96
CA TYR A 170 13.18 -0.07 -29.69
C TYR A 170 13.93 0.41 -30.93
N ASN A 171 13.71 -0.22 -32.08
CA ASN A 171 14.50 0.06 -33.29
C ASN A 171 14.18 1.44 -33.86
N SER A 172 12.91 1.84 -33.82
CA SER A 172 12.46 3.16 -34.26
C SER A 172 12.50 4.21 -33.14
N ASN A 173 12.73 3.81 -31.89
CA ASN A 173 12.61 4.66 -30.70
C ASN A 173 11.28 5.43 -30.67
N SER A 174 10.17 4.72 -30.90
CA SER A 174 8.86 5.33 -31.03
C SER A 174 7.75 4.48 -30.40
N CYS A 175 6.64 5.15 -30.05
CA CYS A 175 5.45 4.44 -29.61
C CYS A 175 4.64 3.97 -30.84
N VAL A 176 4.39 2.67 -30.91
CA VAL A 176 3.61 1.99 -31.95
C VAL A 176 2.35 1.39 -31.35
N GLY A 177 1.19 1.82 -31.84
CA GLY A 177 -0.09 1.25 -31.44
C GLY A 177 -0.64 1.70 -30.08
N GLY A 178 -0.01 2.68 -29.42
CA GLY A 178 -0.51 3.23 -28.16
C GLY A 178 0.48 4.18 -27.49
N GLU A 179 0.22 4.51 -26.22
CA GLU A 179 1.15 5.24 -25.37
C GLU A 179 2.29 4.33 -24.92
N CYS A 180 3.49 4.90 -24.81
CA CYS A 180 4.68 4.21 -24.31
C CYS A 180 5.59 5.09 -23.43
N LEU A 181 5.23 6.35 -23.25
CA LEU A 181 6.08 7.33 -22.59
C LEU A 181 6.19 7.09 -21.08
N HIS A 182 5.22 6.43 -20.46
CA HIS A 182 5.36 6.05 -19.06
C HIS A 182 6.35 4.90 -18.92
N TYR A 183 6.29 3.90 -19.82
CA TYR A 183 7.29 2.82 -19.87
C TYR A 183 8.69 3.38 -20.08
N THR A 184 8.91 4.23 -21.09
CA THR A 184 10.25 4.77 -21.36
C THR A 184 10.81 5.58 -20.19
N GLN A 185 9.97 6.24 -19.40
CA GLN A 185 10.39 6.91 -18.18
C GLN A 185 10.78 5.92 -17.06
N VAL A 186 10.03 4.83 -16.86
CA VAL A 186 10.35 3.79 -15.87
C VAL A 186 11.73 3.19 -16.14
N VAL A 187 12.02 2.90 -17.41
CA VAL A 187 13.30 2.30 -17.83
C VAL A 187 14.34 3.31 -18.32
N TRP A 188 14.18 4.60 -18.00
CA TRP A 188 15.11 5.64 -18.44
C TRP A 188 16.48 5.49 -17.75
N ASN A 189 17.53 5.22 -18.52
CA ASN A 189 18.85 4.88 -17.98
C ASN A 189 19.43 5.97 -17.06
N ASN A 190 19.27 7.24 -17.42
CA ASN A 190 19.85 8.34 -16.66
C ASN A 190 19.09 8.68 -15.37
N SER A 191 17.85 8.21 -15.20
CA SER A 191 17.08 8.43 -13.97
C SER A 191 17.62 7.50 -12.87
N VAL A 192 18.23 8.06 -11.83
CA VAL A 192 18.90 7.28 -10.76
C VAL A 192 18.24 7.45 -9.40
N ARG A 193 17.37 8.45 -9.24
CA ARG A 193 16.59 8.72 -8.04
C ARG A 193 15.11 8.70 -8.37
N LEU A 194 14.34 7.99 -7.54
CA LEU A 194 12.89 7.86 -7.63
C LEU A 194 12.25 8.40 -6.35
N GLY A 195 11.13 9.10 -6.48
CA GLY A 195 10.27 9.39 -5.36
C GLY A 195 8.82 9.35 -5.79
N CYS A 196 7.99 8.63 -5.05
CA CYS A 196 6.58 8.43 -5.37
C CYS A 196 5.68 8.78 -4.19
N ALA A 197 4.43 9.06 -4.49
CA ALA A 197 3.40 9.23 -3.49
C ALA A 197 2.04 8.76 -4.01
N ARG A 198 1.17 8.35 -3.08
CA ARG A 198 -0.22 7.98 -3.32
C ARG A 198 -1.12 8.73 -2.36
N ALA A 199 -2.25 9.25 -2.85
CA ALA A 199 -3.28 9.84 -2.02
C ALA A 199 -4.69 9.58 -2.59
N GLN A 200 -5.69 9.54 -1.72
CA GLN A 200 -7.08 9.33 -2.12
C GLN A 200 -7.74 10.68 -2.44
N CYS A 201 -8.24 10.81 -3.66
CA CYS A 201 -9.01 11.96 -4.11
C CYS A 201 -10.40 12.01 -3.46
N ASN A 202 -11.05 13.18 -3.52
CA ASN A 202 -12.40 13.40 -2.98
C ASN A 202 -13.48 12.52 -3.63
N ASN A 203 -13.24 12.01 -4.84
CA ASN A 203 -14.12 11.07 -5.54
C ASN A 203 -13.88 9.60 -5.15
N GLY A 204 -13.02 9.33 -4.16
CA GLY A 204 -12.67 8.00 -3.67
C GLY A 204 -11.62 7.24 -4.49
N TRP A 205 -11.18 7.79 -5.62
CA TRP A 205 -10.10 7.19 -6.42
C TRP A 205 -8.73 7.49 -5.81
N TRP A 206 -7.77 6.62 -6.06
CA TRP A 206 -6.37 6.86 -5.74
C TRP A 206 -5.67 7.58 -6.87
N PHE A 207 -4.85 8.57 -6.51
CA PHE A 207 -3.94 9.28 -7.41
C PHE A 207 -2.50 9.02 -6.99
N ILE A 208 -1.64 8.71 -7.96
CA ILE A 208 -0.24 8.36 -7.77
C ILE A 208 0.61 9.25 -8.65
N SER A 209 1.68 9.81 -8.08
CA SER A 209 2.75 10.51 -8.79
C SER A 209 4.07 9.82 -8.47
N CYS A 210 4.85 9.49 -9.50
CA CYS A 210 6.24 9.09 -9.38
C CYS A 210 7.11 10.07 -10.14
N ASN A 211 8.13 10.60 -9.48
CA ASN A 211 9.04 11.60 -10.01
C ASN A 211 10.46 11.02 -10.10
N TYR A 212 11.18 11.44 -11.14
CA TYR A 212 12.46 10.84 -11.54
C TYR A 212 13.54 11.91 -11.65
N ASP A 213 14.72 11.65 -11.08
CA ASP A 213 15.84 12.57 -11.13
C ASP A 213 17.15 11.85 -11.54
N PRO A 214 17.87 12.36 -12.55
CA PRO A 214 17.46 13.36 -13.56
C PRO A 214 16.18 13.01 -14.34
N PRO A 215 15.51 13.99 -14.99
CA PRO A 215 14.31 13.75 -15.80
C PRO A 215 14.58 12.85 -17.02
N GLY A 216 13.58 12.06 -17.40
CA GLY A 216 13.62 11.22 -18.59
C GLY A 216 12.91 11.80 -19.80
N ASN A 217 12.70 10.95 -20.81
CA ASN A 217 11.94 11.25 -22.03
C ASN A 217 12.42 12.49 -22.79
N HIS A 218 13.73 12.67 -22.88
CA HIS A 218 14.31 13.71 -23.73
C HIS A 218 14.06 13.42 -25.21
N PHE A 219 13.58 14.42 -25.93
CA PHE A 219 13.29 14.30 -27.37
C PHE A 219 14.49 13.77 -28.15
N GLY A 220 14.26 12.71 -28.94
CA GLY A 220 15.27 12.08 -29.78
C GLY A 220 16.33 11.26 -29.04
N LYS A 221 16.17 11.01 -27.73
CA LYS A 221 17.04 10.12 -26.96
C LYS A 221 16.33 8.80 -26.67
N SER A 222 17.05 7.70 -26.80
CA SER A 222 16.55 6.38 -26.40
C SER A 222 16.61 6.22 -24.87
N PRO A 223 15.64 5.52 -24.26
CA PRO A 223 15.63 5.27 -22.82
C PRO A 223 16.75 4.31 -22.37
N TYR A 224 17.21 3.40 -23.24
CA TYR A 224 18.26 2.41 -23.00
C TYR A 224 18.94 1.95 -24.29
#